data_AF-A0A914EPL8-F1
#
_entry.id   AF-A0A914EPL8-F1
#
_cell.length_a   1.000
_cell.length_b   1.000
_cell.length_c   1.000
_cell.angle_alpha   90.00
_cell.angle_beta   90.00
_cell.angle_gamma   90.00
#
_symmetry.space_group_name_H-M   'P 1'
#
loop_
_entity.id
_entity.type
_entity.pdbx_description
1 polymer ?
#
loop_
_entity_poly.entity_id
_entity_poly.type
_entity_poly.pdbx_seq_one_letter_code
_entity_poly.pdbx_strand_id
1 'polypeptide(L)'
;MSIVDVMTLMAVAIKFVAFHNITDWDIFNNQKVSLEITLLLRCKEYPSVIRLLDYYERLDGYLIVMKRPSSYWIFSTIFLIMVL
;
A
#
# COMPACT_ATOMS: atom_id res chain seq x y z
N MET A 1 -6.67 -17.77 3.25
CA MET A 1 -7.14 -17.03 4.43
C MET A 1 -5.91 -16.47 5.13
N SER A 2 -5.44 -15.31 4.67
CA SER A 2 -4.18 -14.74 5.14
C SER A 2 -4.44 -13.89 6.36
N ILE A 3 -3.68 -14.20 7.42
CA ILE A 3 -3.70 -13.64 8.75
C ILE A 3 -3.77 -12.10 8.73
N VAL A 4 -4.87 -11.60 9.28
CA VAL A 4 -5.10 -10.18 9.60
C VAL A 4 -4.69 -10.02 11.06
N ASP A 5 -3.39 -10.13 11.36
CA ASP A 5 -2.95 -9.95 12.74
C ASP A 5 -2.95 -8.47 13.10
N VAL A 6 -3.84 -8.17 14.03
CA VAL A 6 -3.98 -6.94 14.78
C VAL A 6 -2.64 -6.60 15.44
N MET A 7 -1.90 -5.63 14.90
CA MET A 7 -0.89 -4.92 15.68
C MET A 7 -1.57 -3.78 16.45
N THR A 8 -2.02 -4.16 17.65
CA THR A 8 -3.02 -3.61 18.57
C THR A 8 -2.86 -2.16 19.06
N LEU A 9 -1.90 -1.37 18.57
CA LEU A 9 -1.64 0.01 19.05
C LEU A 9 -1.67 1.10 17.97
N MET A 10 -1.58 0.75 16.68
CA MET A 10 -1.69 1.69 15.57
C MET A 10 -2.62 1.13 14.50
N ALA A 11 -3.62 1.91 14.10
CA ALA A 11 -4.55 1.52 13.04
C ALA A 11 -3.81 1.48 11.68
N VAL A 12 -3.41 0.29 11.28
CA VAL A 12 -2.63 0.01 10.07
C VAL A 12 -3.38 -0.99 9.19
N ALA A 13 -3.24 -0.85 7.87
CA ALA A 13 -3.69 -1.79 6.87
C ALA A 13 -2.47 -2.40 6.17
N ILE A 14 -2.52 -3.69 5.86
CA ILE A 14 -1.43 -4.40 5.18
C ILE A 14 -2.00 -5.03 3.90
N LYS A 15 -1.41 -4.72 2.75
CA LYS A 15 -1.74 -5.34 1.45
C LYS A 15 -0.55 -6.17 1.01
N PHE A 16 -0.79 -7.42 0.65
CA PHE A 16 0.20 -8.26 -0.02
C PHE A 16 -0.03 -8.24 -1.53
N VAL A 17 1.02 -7.98 -2.30
CA VAL A 17 0.99 -7.95 -3.76
C VAL A 17 2.04 -8.93 -4.27
N ALA A 18 1.60 -10.04 -4.84
CA ALA A 18 2.51 -11.03 -5.40
C ALA A 18 3.17 -10.52 -6.69
N PHE A 19 4.42 -10.91 -6.97
CA PHE A 19 5.16 -10.42 -8.14
C PHE A 19 4.45 -10.69 -9.48
N HIS A 20 3.76 -11.82 -9.59
CA HIS A 20 3.02 -12.18 -10.80
C HIS A 20 1.77 -11.31 -11.04
N ASN A 21 1.29 -10.60 -10.02
CA ASN A 21 0.17 -9.66 -10.14
C ASN A 21 0.63 -8.23 -10.45
N ILE A 22 1.94 -7.97 -10.48
CA ILE A 22 2.47 -6.63 -10.77
C ILE A 22 2.50 -6.46 -12.28
N THR A 23 1.54 -5.71 -12.81
CA THR A 23 1.46 -5.34 -14.22
C THR A 23 2.48 -4.28 -14.59
N ASP A 24 2.68 -3.31 -13.69
CA ASP A 24 3.46 -2.10 -13.95
C ASP A 24 4.54 -1.88 -12.90
N TRP A 25 5.73 -1.54 -13.40
CA TRP A 25 6.92 -1.29 -12.60
C TRP A 25 7.43 0.12 -12.84
N ASP A 26 7.98 0.75 -11.80
CA ASP A 26 8.58 2.08 -11.88
C ASP A 26 9.92 2.10 -11.11
N ILE A 27 10.73 3.13 -11.33
CA ILE A 27 12.00 3.33 -10.63
C ILE A 27 11.82 4.46 -9.62
N PHE A 28 11.99 4.15 -8.35
CA PHE A 28 11.98 5.13 -7.26
C PHE A 28 13.26 5.01 -6.45
N ASN A 29 13.97 6.13 -6.23
CA ASN A 29 15.27 6.16 -5.53
C ASN A 29 16.26 5.09 -6.04
N ASN A 30 16.38 4.94 -7.36
CA ASN A 30 17.24 3.95 -8.02
C ASN A 30 16.88 2.48 -7.73
N GLN A 31 15.70 2.21 -7.17
CA GLN A 31 15.17 0.87 -6.96
C GLN A 31 13.96 0.62 -7.85
N LYS A 32 13.91 -0.55 -8.47
CA LYS A 32 12.75 -1.00 -9.25
C LYS A 32 11.70 -1.51 -8.28
N VAL A 33 10.55 -0.87 -8.26
CA VAL A 33 9.41 -1.20 -7.37
C VAL A 33 8.11 -1.21 -8.18
N SER A 34 7.05 -1.77 -7.62
CA SER A 34 5.74 -1.73 -8.29
C SER A 34 5.25 -0.28 -8.44
N LEU A 35 4.52 -0.01 -9.53
CA LEU A 35 3.94 1.30 -9.77
C LEU A 35 3.04 1.74 -8.60
N GLU A 36 2.28 0.82 -8.00
CA GLU A 36 1.46 1.10 -6.83
C GLU A 36 2.28 1.72 -5.67
N ILE A 37 3.43 1.13 -5.35
CA ILE A 37 4.32 1.62 -4.28
C ILE A 37 4.85 3.00 -4.65
N THR A 38 5.28 3.21 -5.89
CA THR A 38 5.80 4.50 -6.35
C THR A 38 4.73 5.60 -6.29
N LEU A 39 3.50 5.31 -6.68
CA LEU A 39 2.39 6.26 -6.59
C LEU A 39 2.12 6.66 -5.13
N LEU A 40 2.08 5.69 -4.23
CA LEU A 40 1.91 5.97 -2.80
C LEU A 40 3.07 6.79 -2.21
N LEU A 41 4.31 6.54 -2.64
CA LEU A 41 5.49 7.30 -2.22
C LEU A 41 5.43 8.75 -2.72
N ARG A 42 5.01 8.97 -3.97
CA ARG A 42 4.85 10.32 -4.55
C ARG A 42 3.67 11.08 -3.93
N CYS A 43 2.59 10.39 -3.57
CA CYS A 43 1.41 11.01 -2.96
C CYS A 43 1.52 11.22 -1.43
N LYS A 44 2.66 10.91 -0.81
CA LYS A 44 2.88 11.01 0.64
C LYS A 44 2.61 12.40 1.23
N GLU A 45 2.77 13.45 0.41
CA GLU A 45 2.55 14.84 0.81
C GLU A 45 1.06 15.19 1.00
N TYR A 46 0.15 14.42 0.39
CA TYR A 46 -1.28 14.70 0.45
C TYR A 46 -1.93 13.98 1.64
N PRO A 47 -2.41 14.70 2.68
CA PRO A 47 -3.00 14.07 3.87
C PRO A 47 -4.30 13.31 3.58
N SER A 48 -4.96 13.62 2.45
CA SER A 48 -6.18 12.96 1.98
C SER A 48 -5.94 11.60 1.31
N VAL A 49 -4.69 11.29 0.94
CA VAL A 49 -4.31 10.02 0.33
C VAL A 49 -3.92 9.02 1.42
N ILE A 50 -4.20 7.74 1.18
CA ILE A 50 -3.76 6.66 2.07
C ILE A 50 -2.24 6.72 2.17
N ARG A 51 -1.74 6.88 3.40
CA ARG A 51 -0.31 7.06 3.65
C ARG A 51 0.37 5.70 3.70
N LEU A 52 1.33 5.47 2.80
CA LEU A 52 2.31 4.40 2.95
C LEU A 52 3.15 4.67 4.21
N LEU A 53 3.14 3.73 5.13
CA LEU A 53 4.00 3.73 6.31
C LEU A 53 5.33 3.08 5.96
N ASP A 54 5.28 1.91 5.34
CA ASP A 54 6.46 1.17 4.92
C ASP A 54 6.09 0.13 3.84
N TYR A 55 7.08 -0.44 3.17
CA TYR A 55 6.90 -1.62 2.32
C TYR A 55 8.09 -2.57 2.46
N TYR A 56 7.81 -3.88 2.40
CA TYR A 56 8.82 -4.91 2.50
C TYR A 56 8.80 -5.79 1.26
N GLU A 57 9.97 -5.99 0.67
CA GLU A 57 10.17 -6.97 -0.38
C GLU A 57 10.29 -8.37 0.23
N ARG A 58 9.56 -9.32 -0.35
CA ARG A 58 9.62 -10.74 -0.04
C ARG A 58 9.95 -11.51 -1.32
N LEU A 59 10.29 -12.79 -1.16
CA LEU A 59 10.59 -13.68 -2.28
C LEU A 59 9.43 -13.82 -3.27
N ASP A 60 8.19 -13.64 -2.81
CA ASP A 60 6.95 -13.85 -3.55
C ASP A 60 6.24 -12.54 -3.95
N GLY A 61 6.71 -11.38 -3.50
CA GLY A 61 6.09 -10.09 -3.78
C GLY A 61 6.38 -9.02 -2.74
N TYR A 62 5.50 -8.02 -2.64
CA TYR A 62 5.61 -6.91 -1.70
C TYR A 62 4.54 -6.98 -0.60
N LEU A 63 4.95 -6.70 0.64
CA LEU A 63 4.05 -6.32 1.73
C LEU A 63 4.01 -4.80 1.83
N ILE A 64 2.85 -4.22 1.60
CA ILE A 64 2.63 -2.77 1.62
C ILE A 64 1.90 -2.43 2.92
N VAL A 65 2.53 -1.64 3.78
CA VAL A 65 2.01 -1.23 5.09
C VAL A 65 1.50 0.20 5.01
N MET A 66 0.23 0.41 5.31
CA MET A 66 -0.49 1.66 5.11
C MET A 66 -1.17 2.12 6.39
N LYS A 67 -1.27 3.42 6.61
CA LYS A 67 -2.10 3.97 7.69
C LYS A 67 -3.56 3.68 7.37
N ARG A 68 -4.31 3.12 8.32
CA ARG A 68 -5.76 2.98 8.20
C ARG A 68 -6.42 4.35 8.46
N PRO A 69 -7.14 4.95 7.49
CA PRO A 69 -7.92 6.14 7.79
C PRO A 69 -8.96 5.86 8.90
N SER A 70 -9.14 6.82 9.81
CA SER A 70 -10.13 6.73 10.90
C SER A 70 -11.56 7.01 10.45
N SER A 71 -11.72 7.62 9.27
CA SER A 71 -13.00 8.13 8.77
C SER A 71 -13.52 7.27 7.63
N TYR A 72 -14.57 6.50 7.90
CA TYR A 72 -15.20 5.53 6.99
C TYR A 72 -15.70 6.13 5.66
N TRP A 73 -15.97 7.44 5.60
CA TRP A 73 -16.52 8.11 4.42
C TRP A 73 -15.51 8.39 3.30
N ILE A 74 -14.19 8.40 3.58
CA ILE A 74 -13.17 8.64 2.54
C ILE A 74 -12.79 7.34 1.79
N PHE A 75 -13.15 6.18 2.34
CA PHE A 75 -12.73 4.88 1.82
C PHE A 75 -13.46 4.43 0.57
N SER A 76 -14.66 4.94 0.27
CA SER A 76 -15.44 4.35 -0.82
C SER A 76 -14.85 4.64 -2.21
N THR A 77 -14.11 5.73 -2.40
CA THR A 77 -13.67 6.15 -3.74
C THR A 77 -12.19 5.88 -4.00
N ILE A 78 -11.31 6.10 -3.01
CA ILE A 78 -9.86 5.89 -3.18
C ILE A 78 -9.48 4.41 -3.02
N PHE A 79 -10.16 3.68 -2.13
CA PHE A 79 -9.92 2.24 -1.97
C PHE A 79 -10.36 1.45 -3.21
N LEU A 80 -11.33 1.97 -3.97
CA LEU A 80 -11.76 1.36 -5.24
C LEU A 80 -10.72 1.54 -6.37
N ILE A 81 -9.98 2.64 -6.38
CA ILE A 81 -9.01 2.96 -7.45
C ILE A 81 -7.68 2.19 -7.27
N MET A 82 -7.37 1.71 -6.06
CA MET A 82 -6.17 0.88 -5.80
C MET A 82 -6.45 -0.63 -5.68
N VAL A 83 -7.70 -1.05 -5.87
CA VAL A 83 -8.16 -2.46 -5.76
C VAL A 83 -8.84 -2.96 -7.04
N LEU A 84 -9.10 -2.09 -8.03
CA LEU A 84 -9.55 -2.45 -9.38
C LEU A 84 -8.39 -2.49 -10.37
#